data_AF-A0A2S7XAW7-F1
#
_entry.id   AF-A0A2S7XAW7-F1
#
_cell.length_a   1.000
_cell.length_b   1.000
_cell.length_c   1.000
_cell.angle_alpha   90.00
_cell.angle_beta   90.00
_cell.angle_gamma   90.00
#
_symmetry.space_group_name_H-M   'P 1'
#
loop_
_entity.id
_entity.type
_entity.pdbx_description
1 polymer ?
#
loop_
_entity_poly.entity_id
_entity_poly.type
_entity_poly.pdbx_seq_one_letter_code
_entity_poly.pdbx_strand_id
1 'polypeptide(L)'
;MKFQKGFSLVELVIVIVVIGLLATVALPRFLDVSLEAKKASVEGVAGGYATAVLSARAQWEAEARPRTDGYNAVSYDGTEFWLTDPSQSNQSEFRPGYPIAPREDLDGNDTGSYPTALTAKECILLMEMLLQNAPYVTDDHKDNKAKYLAEVITENSRNQCKYTQQENEGHFFTYEPESGRVVVTLQ
;
A
#
# COMPACT_ATOMS: atom_id res chain seq x y z
N MET A 1 -49.54 31.87 32.73
CA MET A 1 -48.08 31.81 33.00
C MET A 1 -47.64 30.36 32.98
N LYS A 2 -46.75 29.95 32.07
CA LYS A 2 -46.17 28.61 32.07
C LYS A 2 -44.96 28.63 33.03
N PHE A 3 -44.99 27.83 34.09
CA PHE A 3 -43.84 27.63 34.96
C PHE A 3 -42.73 26.93 34.16
N GLN A 4 -41.61 27.61 33.94
CA GLN A 4 -40.39 26.93 33.48
C GLN A 4 -39.89 26.07 34.65
N LYS A 5 -40.06 24.75 34.55
CA LYS A 5 -39.37 23.81 35.42
C LYS A 5 -37.88 23.89 35.09
N GLY A 6 -37.12 24.53 35.98
CA GLY A 6 -35.66 24.51 35.91
C GLY A 6 -35.13 23.09 36.12
N PHE A 7 -34.00 22.79 35.50
CA PHE A 7 -33.30 21.50 35.62
C PHE A 7 -32.79 21.32 37.06
N SER A 8 -33.01 20.14 37.67
CA SER A 8 -32.51 19.87 39.02
C SER A 8 -31.00 19.58 39.00
N LEU A 9 -30.27 20.06 40.01
CA LEU A 9 -28.86 19.66 40.21
C LEU A 9 -28.71 18.14 40.34
N VAL A 10 -29.70 17.47 40.96
CA VAL A 10 -29.69 16.01 41.11
C VAL A 10 -29.85 15.31 39.76
N GLU A 11 -30.69 15.84 38.86
CA GLU A 11 -30.82 15.30 37.50
C GLU A 11 -29.50 15.40 36.74
N LEU A 12 -28.80 16.54 36.86
CA LEU A 12 -27.50 16.72 36.21
C LEU A 12 -26.46 15.71 36.72
N VAL A 13 -26.41 15.50 38.04
CA VAL A 13 -25.45 14.58 38.66
C VAL A 13 -25.73 13.13 38.24
N ILE A 14 -26.99 12.71 38.17
CA ILE A 14 -27.32 11.34 37.74
C ILE A 14 -26.92 11.15 36.26
N VAL A 15 -27.15 12.14 35.40
CA VAL A 15 -26.79 12.04 33.98
C VAL A 15 -25.29 11.87 33.79
N ILE A 16 -24.45 12.63 34.48
CA ILE A 16 -22.99 12.49 34.36
C ILE A 16 -22.49 11.15 34.89
N VAL A 17 -23.10 10.61 35.96
CA VAL A 17 -22.74 9.29 36.50
C VAL A 17 -23.10 8.18 35.52
N VAL A 18 -24.29 8.24 34.92
CA VAL A 18 -24.72 7.25 33.92
C VAL A 18 -23.84 7.31 32.67
N ILE A 19 -23.55 8.50 32.15
CA ILE A 19 -22.63 8.66 31.00
C ILE A 19 -21.23 8.13 31.36
N GLY A 20 -20.75 8.37 32.59
CA GLY A 20 -19.49 7.83 33.08
C GLY A 20 -19.44 6.30 33.03
N LEU A 21 -20.47 5.62 33.51
CA LEU A 21 -20.55 4.16 33.49
C LEU A 21 -20.67 3.57 32.08
N LEU A 22 -21.36 4.25 31.16
CA LEU A 22 -21.44 3.82 29.77
C LEU A 22 -20.11 4.03 29.03
N ALA A 23 -19.40 5.13 29.32
CA ALA A 23 -18.12 5.43 28.69
C ALA A 23 -17.03 4.41 29.06
N THR A 24 -17.00 3.91 30.31
CA THR A 24 -15.99 2.95 30.76
C THR A 24 -16.06 1.61 30.03
N VAL A 25 -17.26 1.16 29.65
CA VAL A 25 -17.44 -0.09 28.89
C VAL A 25 -17.32 0.11 27.37
N ALA A 26 -17.72 1.27 26.85
CA ALA A 26 -17.71 1.53 25.42
C ALA A 26 -16.32 1.90 24.87
N LEU A 27 -15.52 2.66 25.63
CA LEU A 27 -14.23 3.17 25.17
C LEU A 27 -13.22 2.07 24.81
N PRO A 28 -13.00 1.01 25.63
CA PRO A 28 -12.06 -0.05 25.28
C PRO A 28 -12.43 -0.75 23.96
N ARG A 29 -13.72 -1.06 23.79
CA ARG A 29 -14.24 -1.69 22.56
C ARG A 29 -14.06 -0.82 21.34
N PHE A 30 -14.24 0.50 21.47
CA PHE A 30 -14.07 1.42 20.36
C PHE A 30 -12.61 1.48 19.88
N LEU A 31 -11.65 1.44 20.81
CA LEU A 31 -10.22 1.40 20.50
C LEU A 31 -9.84 0.09 19.77
N ASP A 32 -10.32 -1.05 20.25
CA ASP A 32 -10.05 -2.36 19.63
C ASP A 32 -10.58 -2.41 18.19
N VAL A 33 -11.83 -1.98 17.96
CA VAL A 33 -12.43 -1.94 16.61
C VAL A 33 -11.64 -1.03 15.67
N SER A 34 -11.13 0.09 16.18
CA SER A 34 -10.32 1.01 15.38
C SER A 34 -8.98 0.39 14.98
N LEU A 35 -8.35 -0.40 15.87
CA LEU A 35 -7.11 -1.12 15.56
C LEU A 35 -7.33 -2.23 14.54
N GLU A 36 -8.39 -3.03 14.70
CA GLU A 36 -8.75 -4.09 13.76
C GLU A 36 -9.12 -3.52 12.38
N ALA A 37 -9.79 -2.36 12.32
CA ALA A 37 -10.08 -1.67 11.07
C ALA A 37 -8.80 -1.23 10.33
N LYS A 38 -7.77 -0.80 11.06
CA LYS A 38 -6.46 -0.44 10.47
C LYS A 38 -5.73 -1.65 9.90
N LYS A 39 -5.73 -2.76 10.64
CA LYS A 39 -5.17 -4.05 10.18
C LYS A 39 -5.84 -4.53 8.90
N ALA A 40 -7.18 -4.56 8.89
CA ALA A 40 -7.98 -4.93 7.73
C ALA A 40 -7.73 -4.00 6.53
N SER A 41 -7.52 -2.70 6.76
CA SER A 41 -7.17 -1.75 5.68
C SER A 41 -5.84 -2.10 5.01
N VAL A 42 -4.81 -2.47 5.78
CA VAL A 42 -3.50 -2.83 5.23
C VAL A 42 -3.59 -4.15 4.46
N GLU A 43 -4.29 -5.15 5.01
CA GLU A 43 -4.55 -6.41 4.31
C GLU A 43 -5.33 -6.20 3.00
N GLY A 44 -6.32 -5.30 3.01
CA GLY A 44 -7.10 -4.96 1.83
C GLY A 44 -6.25 -4.34 0.71
N VAL A 45 -5.41 -3.36 1.06
CA VAL A 45 -4.49 -2.72 0.09
C VAL A 45 -3.46 -3.73 -0.43
N ALA A 46 -2.84 -4.50 0.47
CA ALA A 46 -1.84 -5.49 0.08
C ALA A 46 -2.42 -6.62 -0.78
N GLY A 47 -3.64 -7.07 -0.49
CA GLY A 47 -4.35 -8.06 -1.30
C GLY A 47 -4.72 -7.54 -2.70
N GLY A 48 -5.17 -6.28 -2.78
CA GLY A 48 -5.37 -5.59 -4.05
C GLY A 48 -4.08 -5.47 -4.85
N TYR A 49 -2.97 -5.10 -4.19
CA TYR A 49 -1.66 -4.95 -4.81
C TYR A 49 -1.14 -6.29 -5.34
N ALA A 50 -1.25 -7.37 -4.55
CA ALA A 50 -0.89 -8.72 -4.96
C ALA A 50 -1.69 -9.17 -6.20
N THR A 51 -2.98 -8.83 -6.24
CA THR A 51 -3.85 -9.13 -7.38
C THR A 51 -3.44 -8.34 -8.62
N ALA A 52 -3.10 -7.06 -8.48
CA ALA A 52 -2.63 -6.24 -9.60
C ALA A 52 -1.31 -6.74 -10.18
N VAL A 53 -0.33 -7.06 -9.32
CA VAL A 53 0.96 -7.66 -9.70
C VAL A 53 0.75 -8.95 -10.51
N LEU A 54 -0.11 -9.84 -10.01
CA LEU A 54 -0.41 -11.11 -10.68
C LEU A 54 -1.19 -10.91 -11.99
N SER A 55 -2.08 -9.92 -12.04
CA SER A 55 -2.84 -9.59 -13.26
C SER A 55 -1.93 -9.07 -14.36
N ALA A 56 -1.00 -8.16 -14.04
CA ALA A 56 0.00 -7.68 -14.99
C ALA A 56 0.88 -8.83 -15.52
N ARG A 57 1.34 -9.72 -14.63
CA ARG A 57 2.10 -10.92 -15.04
C ARG A 57 1.27 -11.87 -15.91
N ALA A 58 0.00 -12.09 -15.56
CA ALA A 58 -0.88 -12.97 -16.30
C ALA A 58 -1.13 -12.45 -17.72
N GLN A 59 -1.31 -11.13 -17.86
CA GLN A 59 -1.44 -10.49 -19.17
C GLN A 59 -0.16 -10.65 -19.99
N TRP A 60 1.01 -10.43 -19.39
CA TRP A 60 2.29 -10.64 -20.06
C TRP A 60 2.46 -12.07 -20.59
N GLU A 61 2.10 -13.07 -19.79
CA GLU A 61 2.12 -14.47 -20.23
C GLU A 61 1.09 -14.74 -21.35
N ALA A 62 -0.10 -14.14 -21.27
CA ALA A 62 -1.15 -14.27 -22.28
C ALA A 62 -0.78 -13.62 -23.63
N GLU A 63 -0.01 -12.54 -23.60
CA GLU A 63 0.53 -11.84 -24.78
C GLU A 63 1.77 -12.53 -25.37
N ALA A 64 2.07 -13.76 -24.95
CA ALA A 64 3.23 -14.54 -25.35
C ALA A 64 4.57 -13.89 -24.98
N ARG A 65 4.64 -13.30 -23.78
CA ARG A 65 5.84 -12.71 -23.17
C ARG A 65 6.47 -11.61 -24.03
N PRO A 66 5.73 -10.52 -24.31
CA PRO A 66 6.26 -9.42 -25.10
C PRO A 66 7.50 -8.81 -24.45
N ARG A 67 8.35 -8.25 -25.31
CA ARG A 67 9.57 -7.53 -24.92
C ARG A 67 9.61 -6.20 -25.65
N THR A 68 9.97 -5.15 -24.92
CA THR A 68 10.19 -3.79 -25.43
C THR A 68 11.66 -3.43 -25.17
N ASP A 69 12.36 -2.90 -26.17
CA ASP A 69 13.79 -2.54 -26.08
C ASP A 69 14.71 -3.67 -25.56
N GLY A 70 14.31 -4.92 -25.77
CA GLY A 70 15.05 -6.10 -25.32
C GLY A 70 14.79 -6.50 -23.87
N TYR A 71 13.82 -5.91 -23.17
CA TYR A 71 13.42 -6.25 -21.80
C TYR A 71 11.97 -6.74 -21.75
N ASN A 72 11.61 -7.52 -20.73
CA ASN A 72 10.22 -7.93 -20.52
C ASN A 72 9.36 -6.70 -20.19
N ALA A 73 8.26 -6.53 -20.92
CA ALA A 73 7.34 -5.41 -20.73
C ALA A 73 5.91 -5.86 -21.00
N VAL A 74 4.93 -5.19 -20.41
CA VAL A 74 3.50 -5.41 -20.67
C VAL A 74 2.72 -4.11 -20.54
N SER A 75 1.73 -3.88 -21.40
CA SER A 75 0.79 -2.77 -21.25
C SER A 75 -0.38 -3.21 -20.37
N TYR A 76 -0.35 -2.85 -19.08
CA TYR A 76 -1.40 -3.18 -18.12
C TYR A 76 -2.24 -1.93 -17.81
N ASP A 77 -3.56 -2.02 -18.03
CA ASP A 77 -4.53 -0.92 -17.83
C ASP A 77 -4.14 0.41 -18.50
N GLY A 78 -3.48 0.34 -19.66
CA GLY A 78 -3.04 1.51 -20.44
C GLY A 78 -1.65 2.03 -20.09
N THR A 79 -1.01 1.52 -19.04
CA THR A 79 0.37 1.86 -18.67
C THR A 79 1.32 0.72 -19.06
N GLU A 80 2.42 1.03 -19.74
CA GLU A 80 3.46 0.03 -19.99
C GLU A 80 4.33 -0.15 -18.74
N PHE A 81 4.48 -1.39 -18.28
CA PHE A 81 5.32 -1.76 -17.15
C PHE A 81 6.53 -2.55 -17.63
N TRP A 82 7.70 -2.16 -17.12
CA TRP A 82 8.87 -3.02 -17.10
C TRP A 82 8.64 -4.15 -16.12
N LEU A 83 9.03 -5.35 -16.54
CA LEU A 83 8.90 -6.57 -15.75
C LEU A 83 10.27 -7.17 -15.48
N THR A 84 10.38 -7.96 -14.41
CA THR A 84 11.58 -8.75 -14.11
C THR A 84 11.99 -9.61 -15.30
N ASP A 85 13.30 -9.62 -15.56
CA ASP A 85 13.89 -10.29 -16.71
C ASP A 85 15.18 -11.03 -16.31
N PRO A 86 15.15 -12.37 -16.22
CA PRO A 86 16.29 -13.15 -15.77
C PRO A 86 17.46 -13.18 -16.76
N SER A 87 17.31 -12.62 -17.97
CA SER A 87 18.46 -12.42 -18.85
C SER A 87 19.38 -11.28 -18.39
N GLN A 88 18.95 -10.47 -17.42
CA GLN A 88 19.76 -9.38 -16.87
C GLN A 88 20.72 -9.90 -15.80
N SER A 89 21.97 -9.40 -15.79
CA SER A 89 23.04 -9.90 -14.91
C SER A 89 22.70 -9.85 -13.42
N ASN A 90 21.90 -8.86 -13.01
CA ASN A 90 21.50 -8.65 -11.61
C ASN A 90 20.16 -9.31 -11.26
N GLN A 91 19.58 -10.08 -12.18
CA GLN A 91 18.24 -10.68 -12.03
C GLN A 91 18.21 -12.17 -12.40
N SER A 92 19.36 -12.83 -12.52
CA SER A 92 19.45 -14.23 -12.95
C SER A 92 18.63 -15.21 -12.07
N GLU A 93 18.41 -14.86 -10.81
CA GLU A 93 17.61 -15.64 -9.85
C GLU A 93 16.13 -15.24 -9.82
N PHE A 94 15.74 -14.18 -10.54
CA PHE A 94 14.40 -13.62 -10.49
C PHE A 94 13.45 -14.45 -11.33
N ARG A 95 12.21 -14.59 -10.85
CA ARG A 95 11.12 -15.12 -11.67
C ARG A 95 10.74 -14.06 -12.70
N PRO A 96 10.55 -14.42 -13.98
CA PRO A 96 10.23 -13.45 -15.01
C PRO A 96 8.79 -12.94 -14.91
N GLY A 97 8.59 -11.70 -15.34
CA GLY A 97 7.26 -11.16 -15.61
C GLY A 97 6.58 -10.43 -14.45
N TYR A 98 7.31 -10.09 -13.38
CA TYR A 98 6.77 -9.32 -12.27
C TYR A 98 7.09 -7.82 -12.41
N PRO A 99 6.12 -6.91 -12.19
CA PRO A 99 6.35 -5.47 -12.35
C PRO A 99 7.50 -4.93 -11.49
N ILE A 100 8.37 -4.11 -12.08
CA ILE A 100 9.48 -3.46 -11.38
C ILE A 100 9.39 -1.93 -11.42
N ALA A 101 8.85 -1.38 -12.50
CA ALA A 101 8.58 0.05 -12.66
C ALA A 101 7.63 0.23 -13.86
N PRO A 102 6.79 1.26 -13.86
CA PRO A 102 6.18 1.74 -15.09
C PRO A 102 7.24 2.35 -16.01
N ARG A 103 6.96 2.36 -17.31
CA ARG A 103 7.76 3.05 -18.32
C ARG A 103 7.51 4.55 -18.32
N GLU A 104 6.36 4.99 -17.79
CA GLU A 104 5.99 6.40 -17.68
C GLU A 104 6.24 6.91 -16.25
N ASP A 105 6.52 8.20 -16.11
CA ASP A 105 6.52 8.88 -14.81
C ASP A 105 5.11 9.36 -14.41
N LEU A 106 4.97 9.99 -13.24
CA LEU A 106 3.69 10.50 -12.74
C LEU A 106 3.07 11.59 -13.63
N ASP A 107 3.87 12.24 -14.46
CA ASP A 107 3.42 13.26 -15.40
C ASP A 107 3.05 12.65 -16.78
N GLY A 108 3.17 11.33 -16.93
CA GLY A 108 2.88 10.59 -18.16
C GLY A 108 3.99 10.69 -19.21
N ASN A 109 5.21 11.10 -18.83
CA ASN A 109 6.33 11.15 -19.76
C ASN A 109 6.97 9.75 -19.88
N ASP A 110 7.21 9.31 -21.12
CA ASP A 110 7.99 8.11 -21.39
C ASP A 110 9.42 8.27 -20.86
N THR A 111 9.79 7.45 -19.88
CA THR A 111 11.15 7.40 -19.33
C THR A 111 12.08 6.54 -20.20
N GLY A 112 11.52 5.68 -21.05
CA GLY A 112 12.19 4.84 -22.04
C GLY A 112 13.28 3.89 -21.51
N SER A 113 13.50 3.89 -20.21
CA SER A 113 14.69 3.32 -19.59
C SER A 113 14.28 2.20 -18.66
N TYR A 114 14.81 1.00 -18.90
CA TYR A 114 14.67 -0.10 -17.96
C TYR A 114 15.40 0.24 -16.65
N PRO A 115 14.77 0.08 -15.48
CA PRO A 115 15.36 0.49 -14.21
C PRO A 115 16.61 -0.34 -13.88
N THR A 116 17.70 0.34 -13.55
CA THR A 116 18.97 -0.30 -13.17
C THR A 116 19.03 -0.66 -11.68
N ALA A 117 18.17 -0.03 -10.88
CA ALA A 117 18.00 -0.29 -9.46
C ALA A 117 16.55 0.00 -9.05
N LEU A 118 16.10 -0.67 -7.99
CA LEU A 118 14.84 -0.35 -7.32
C LEU A 118 15.07 0.82 -6.35
N THR A 119 14.37 1.93 -6.53
CA THR A 119 14.38 3.09 -5.63
C THR A 119 12.99 3.33 -5.03
N ALA A 120 12.91 4.19 -4.02
CA ALA A 120 11.63 4.54 -3.39
C ALA A 120 10.64 5.14 -4.40
N LYS A 121 11.15 5.85 -5.42
CA LYS A 121 10.34 6.42 -6.49
C LYS A 121 9.64 5.34 -7.32
N GLU A 122 10.34 4.26 -7.71
CA GLU A 122 9.68 3.14 -8.41
C GLU A 122 8.65 2.46 -7.52
N CYS A 123 8.89 2.35 -6.21
CA CYS A 123 7.90 1.80 -5.29
C CYS A 123 6.62 2.66 -5.22
N ILE A 124 6.74 3.99 -5.19
CA ILE A 124 5.60 4.91 -5.25
C ILE A 124 4.85 4.71 -6.57
N LEU A 125 5.56 4.77 -7.69
CA LEU A 125 5.00 4.58 -9.02
C LEU A 125 4.27 3.24 -9.19
N LEU A 126 4.83 2.15 -8.68
CA LEU A 126 4.18 0.84 -8.69
C LEU A 126 2.88 0.83 -7.89
N MET A 127 2.84 1.48 -6.72
CA MET A 127 1.61 1.58 -5.94
C MET A 127 0.54 2.38 -6.68
N GLU A 128 0.92 3.52 -7.24
CA GLU A 128 -0.02 4.44 -7.89
C GLU A 128 -0.54 3.93 -9.23
N MET A 129 0.29 3.22 -10.00
CA MET A 129 -0.06 2.82 -11.37
C MET A 129 -0.54 1.37 -11.47
N LEU A 130 -0.20 0.47 -10.54
CA LEU A 130 -0.76 -0.90 -10.54
C LEU A 130 -2.17 -0.95 -9.95
N LEU A 131 -2.47 -0.09 -8.98
CA LEU A 131 -3.77 -0.07 -8.31
C LEU A 131 -4.71 0.95 -8.95
N GLN A 132 -5.91 0.51 -9.35
CA GLN A 132 -6.94 1.42 -9.86
C GLN A 132 -7.41 2.48 -8.87
N ASN A 133 -7.29 2.19 -7.57
CA ASN A 133 -7.59 3.13 -6.49
C ASN A 133 -6.46 3.07 -5.45
N ALA A 134 -5.28 3.53 -5.85
CA ALA A 134 -4.12 3.57 -4.98
C ALA A 134 -4.36 4.53 -3.80
N PRO A 135 -4.02 4.13 -2.55
CA PRO A 135 -3.90 5.09 -1.46
C PRO A 135 -2.70 6.01 -1.71
N TYR A 136 -2.80 7.26 -1.28
CA TYR A 136 -1.70 8.21 -1.41
C TYR A 136 -0.45 7.73 -0.65
N VAL A 137 0.68 7.69 -1.35
CA VAL A 137 1.96 7.15 -0.88
C VAL A 137 3.07 8.17 -1.12
N THR A 138 4.07 8.21 -0.25
CA THR A 138 5.21 9.13 -0.34
C THR A 138 6.48 8.46 0.16
N ASP A 139 7.66 9.00 -0.16
CA ASP A 139 8.94 8.67 0.48
C ASP A 139 9.39 9.76 1.47
N ASP A 140 8.64 10.86 1.59
CA ASP A 140 8.88 11.91 2.59
C ASP A 140 8.24 11.57 3.94
N HIS A 141 9.06 11.18 4.92
CA HIS A 141 8.63 10.92 6.31
C HIS A 141 7.96 12.12 6.98
N LYS A 142 8.06 13.33 6.42
CA LYS A 142 7.41 14.54 6.96
C LYS A 142 6.02 14.80 6.37
N ASP A 143 5.65 14.15 5.27
CA ASP A 143 4.34 14.32 4.68
C ASP A 143 3.29 13.51 5.44
N ASN A 144 2.61 14.19 6.37
CA ASN A 144 1.55 13.62 7.20
C ASN A 144 0.20 13.42 6.48
N LYS A 145 0.12 13.72 5.18
CA LYS A 145 -1.07 13.46 4.37
C LYS A 145 -1.05 12.07 3.76
N ALA A 146 0.14 11.49 3.59
CA ALA A 146 0.29 10.16 3.01
C ALA A 146 -0.29 9.07 3.91
N LYS A 147 -0.95 8.09 3.30
CA LYS A 147 -1.45 6.91 4.02
C LYS A 147 -0.34 5.87 4.18
N TYR A 148 0.55 5.80 3.20
CA TYR A 148 1.69 4.92 3.19
C TYR A 148 2.98 5.69 2.97
N LEU A 149 4.04 5.21 3.61
CA LEU A 149 5.41 5.56 3.33
C LEU A 149 6.04 4.43 2.51
N ALA A 150 6.61 4.75 1.36
CA ALA A 150 7.35 3.82 0.51
C ALA A 150 8.85 3.92 0.79
N GLU A 151 9.46 2.77 1.06
CA GLU A 151 10.90 2.64 1.30
C GLU A 151 11.43 1.45 0.51
N VAL A 152 12.71 1.50 0.12
CA VAL A 152 13.40 0.30 -0.37
C VAL A 152 14.14 -0.32 0.78
N ILE A 153 13.85 -1.59 1.04
CA ILE A 153 14.61 -2.40 1.99
C ILE A 153 15.41 -3.45 1.22
N THR A 154 16.56 -3.83 1.77
CA THR A 154 17.36 -4.92 1.23
C THR A 154 17.36 -6.06 2.22
N GLU A 155 16.80 -7.20 1.83
CA GLU A 155 16.78 -8.42 2.62
C GLU A 155 17.43 -9.54 1.83
N ASN A 156 18.40 -10.26 2.41
CA ASN A 156 19.18 -11.30 1.72
C ASN A 156 19.78 -10.81 0.38
N SER A 157 20.31 -9.58 0.36
CA SER A 157 20.87 -8.93 -0.83
C SER A 157 19.86 -8.68 -1.97
N ARG A 158 18.55 -8.72 -1.68
CA ARG A 158 17.48 -8.46 -2.65
C ARG A 158 16.68 -7.24 -2.21
N ASN A 159 16.48 -6.31 -3.16
CA ASN A 159 15.72 -5.09 -2.90
C ASN A 159 14.22 -5.37 -3.01
N GLN A 160 13.47 -4.85 -2.05
CA GLN A 160 12.01 -4.98 -1.96
C GLN A 160 11.40 -3.61 -1.70
N CYS A 161 10.19 -3.39 -2.19
CA CYS A 161 9.40 -2.23 -1.82
C CYS A 161 8.69 -2.50 -0.50
N LYS A 162 8.91 -1.65 0.50
CA LYS A 162 8.19 -1.69 1.77
C LYS A 162 7.23 -0.52 1.84
N TYR A 163 5.96 -0.80 2.14
CA TYR A 163 4.91 0.19 2.30
C TYR A 163 4.43 0.20 3.75
N THR A 164 4.85 1.20 4.51
CA THR A 164 4.55 1.33 5.94
C THR A 164 3.36 2.26 6.14
N GLN A 165 2.36 1.86 6.92
CA GLN A 165 1.21 2.71 7.24
C GLN A 165 1.64 3.84 8.19
N GLN A 166 1.38 5.10 7.85
CA GLN A 166 1.82 6.23 8.69
C GLN A 166 1.12 6.32 10.05
N GLU A 167 -0.10 5.81 10.16
CA GLU A 167 -0.85 5.83 11.43
C GLU A 167 -0.34 4.81 12.46
N ASN A 168 0.46 3.83 12.03
CA ASN A 168 1.11 2.84 12.89
C ASN A 168 2.30 2.20 12.14
N GLU A 169 3.52 2.54 12.56
CA GLU A 169 4.76 2.03 11.96
C GLU A 169 4.91 0.50 12.04
N GLY A 170 4.15 -0.17 12.93
CA GLY A 170 4.09 -1.63 13.05
C GLY A 170 3.23 -2.33 12.00
N HIS A 171 2.52 -1.60 11.13
CA HIS A 171 1.73 -2.16 10.03
C HIS A 171 2.37 -1.82 8.69
N PHE A 172 2.82 -2.84 7.97
CA PHE A 172 3.39 -2.65 6.64
C PHE A 172 3.17 -3.90 5.78
N PHE A 173 3.34 -3.72 4.47
CA PHE A 173 3.50 -4.85 3.58
C PHE A 173 4.72 -4.64 2.69
N THR A 174 5.32 -5.74 2.25
CA THR A 174 6.45 -5.73 1.33
C THR A 174 6.05 -6.36 0.01
N TYR A 175 6.61 -5.83 -1.07
CA TYR A 175 6.57 -6.42 -2.39
C TYR A 175 7.98 -6.82 -2.80
N GLU A 176 8.14 -8.10 -3.15
CA GLU A 176 9.38 -8.71 -3.62
C GLU A 176 9.32 -8.85 -5.14
N PRO A 177 9.99 -8.00 -5.94
CA PRO A 177 9.92 -8.11 -7.39
C PRO A 177 10.49 -9.44 -7.90
N GLU A 178 11.52 -9.96 -7.24
CA GLU A 178 12.14 -11.24 -7.60
C GLU A 178 11.14 -12.40 -7.65
N SER A 179 10.28 -12.51 -6.64
CA SER A 179 9.36 -13.64 -6.48
C SER A 179 7.92 -13.28 -6.87
N GLY A 180 7.65 -11.98 -6.99
CA GLY A 180 6.32 -11.40 -7.13
C GLY A 180 5.46 -11.49 -5.87
N ARG A 181 6.07 -11.80 -4.72
CA ARG A 181 5.35 -12.05 -3.48
C ARG A 181 5.03 -10.73 -2.80
N VAL A 182 3.82 -10.67 -2.24
CA VAL A 182 3.39 -9.61 -1.33
C VAL A 182 3.24 -10.21 0.05
N VAL A 183 3.93 -9.65 1.04
CA VAL A 183 3.94 -10.15 2.43
C VAL A 183 3.41 -9.07 3.35
N VAL A 184 2.37 -9.37 4.12
CA VAL A 184 1.78 -8.45 5.10
C VAL A 184 2.38 -8.72 6.47
N THR A 185 2.75 -7.65 7.18
CA THR A 185 3.20 -7.70 8.58
C THR A 185 2.38 -6.73 9.42
N LEU A 186 1.70 -7.27 10.44
CA LEU A 186 0.87 -6.51 11.37
C LEU A 186 1.33 -6.77 12.80
N GLN A 187 1.33 -5.73 13.64
CA GLN A 187 1.63 -5.81 15.07
C GLN A 187 0.40 -5.63 15.96
#